data_AF-A0A5K8AIL0-F1
#
_entry.id   AF-A0A5K8AIL0-F1
#
_cell.length_a   1.000
_cell.length_b   1.000
_cell.length_c   1.000
_cell.angle_alpha   90.00
_cell.angle_beta   90.00
_cell.angle_gamma   90.00
#
_symmetry.space_group_name_H-M   'P 1'
#
loop_
_entity.id
_entity.type
_entity.pdbx_description
1 polymer ?
#
loop_
_entity_poly.entity_id
_entity_poly.type
_entity_poly.pdbx_seq_one_letter_code
_entity_poly.pdbx_strand_id
1 'polypeptide(L)'
;MRNDICNARKLINNARGGAAGVLIALVLVLAIAAGGGYYAYTKYYKKEPLRTKLGAVKMKPEIIRFVHDAVSPALYHNLITLDDIVVMMNKEMDRLKRIAKQFPDQRGIIDPQTQSLTEAHARLAKSLTETGAQIEKMFVSWLVDRKNSIAKINSQKGTLTRQLANAIRGENELVSRIRANPDSAS
;
A
#
# COMPACT_ATOMS: atom_id res chain seq x y z
N MET A 1 35.86 -25.03 -61.89
CA MET A 1 36.72 -25.08 -60.69
C MET A 1 36.58 -23.76 -59.95
N ARG A 2 36.15 -23.78 -58.67
CA ARG A 2 36.41 -22.86 -57.53
C ARG A 2 36.40 -21.33 -57.81
N ASN A 3 35.77 -20.43 -57.07
CA ASN A 3 35.22 -20.42 -55.71
C ASN A 3 34.35 -19.15 -55.54
N ASP A 4 33.25 -19.29 -54.80
CA ASP A 4 32.76 -18.46 -53.68
C ASP A 4 32.90 -16.92 -53.60
N ILE A 5 31.73 -16.32 -53.35
CA ILE A 5 31.42 -15.21 -52.41
C ILE A 5 31.97 -13.82 -52.76
N CYS A 6 31.10 -12.96 -53.32
CA CYS A 6 30.89 -11.57 -52.86
C CYS A 6 29.83 -10.82 -53.69
N ASN A 7 28.72 -10.45 -53.04
CA ASN A 7 27.99 -9.18 -53.13
C ASN A 7 26.56 -9.44 -52.65
N ALA A 8 26.26 -9.28 -51.36
CA ALA A 8 25.93 -7.99 -50.77
C ALA A 8 24.90 -7.20 -51.59
N ARG A 9 23.83 -6.80 -50.88
CA ARG A 9 23.08 -5.57 -51.16
C ARG A 9 22.03 -5.67 -52.28
N LYS A 10 20.83 -6.19 -51.97
CA LYS A 10 19.53 -5.64 -52.45
C LYS A 10 18.33 -6.44 -51.94
N LEU A 11 17.97 -6.26 -50.67
CA LEU A 11 16.55 -6.34 -50.26
C LEU A 11 16.21 -5.29 -49.18
N ILE A 12 16.98 -4.19 -49.14
CA ILE A 12 16.62 -3.00 -48.37
C ILE A 12 16.80 -1.80 -49.29
N ASN A 13 15.71 -1.32 -49.86
CA ASN A 13 15.52 -0.04 -50.57
C ASN A 13 13.99 0.18 -50.58
N ASN A 14 13.34 1.31 -50.27
CA ASN A 14 13.69 2.64 -49.76
C ASN A 14 12.33 3.27 -49.33
N ALA A 15 12.17 3.76 -48.11
CA ALA A 15 12.24 5.19 -47.75
C ALA A 15 11.34 6.15 -48.57
N ARG A 16 10.08 6.33 -48.14
CA ARG A 16 9.20 7.49 -48.46
C ARG A 16 8.27 7.86 -47.27
N GLY A 17 8.84 8.03 -46.08
CA GLY A 17 8.08 8.37 -44.86
C GLY A 17 8.81 9.23 -43.82
N GLY A 18 9.90 9.89 -44.20
CA GLY A 18 10.93 10.38 -43.27
C GLY A 18 10.57 11.57 -42.37
N ALA A 19 9.59 12.42 -42.74
CA ALA A 19 9.23 13.58 -41.92
C ALA A 19 7.92 13.38 -41.16
N ALA A 20 6.87 12.93 -41.84
CA ALA A 20 5.56 12.69 -41.23
C ALA A 20 5.58 11.51 -40.24
N GLY A 21 6.29 10.43 -40.56
CA GLY A 21 6.43 9.29 -39.65
C GLY A 21 7.20 9.63 -38.37
N VAL A 22 8.23 10.49 -38.49
CA VAL A 22 9.02 10.97 -37.36
C VAL A 22 8.21 11.93 -36.49
N LEU A 23 7.41 12.82 -37.08
CA LEU A 23 6.51 13.72 -36.34
C LEU A 23 5.42 12.95 -35.59
N ILE A 24 4.79 11.95 -36.22
CA ILE A 24 3.77 11.12 -35.56
C ILE A 24 4.39 10.31 -34.41
N ALA A 25 5.57 9.74 -34.62
CA ALA A 25 6.30 9.04 -33.56
C ALA A 25 6.66 9.98 -32.39
N LEU A 26 7.10 11.21 -32.66
CA LEU A 26 7.40 12.22 -31.64
C LEU A 26 6.16 12.66 -30.85
N VAL A 27 5.03 12.89 -31.53
CA VAL A 27 3.76 13.25 -30.87
C VAL A 27 3.26 12.11 -29.99
N LEU A 28 3.38 10.85 -30.43
CA LEU A 28 3.01 9.68 -29.62
C LEU A 28 3.92 9.53 -28.39
N VAL A 29 5.22 9.75 -28.53
CA VAL A 29 6.17 9.71 -27.40
C VAL A 29 5.88 10.83 -26.40
N LEU A 30 5.57 12.04 -26.88
CA LEU A 30 5.18 13.15 -26.01
C LEU A 30 3.82 12.93 -25.33
N ALA A 31 2.85 12.31 -26.00
CA ALA A 31 1.56 11.96 -25.40
C ALA A 31 1.70 10.87 -24.32
N ILE A 32 2.59 9.88 -24.52
CA ILE A 32 2.93 8.87 -23.51
C ILE A 32 3.69 9.51 -22.35
N ALA A 33 4.60 10.46 -22.61
CA ALA A 33 5.33 11.19 -21.58
C ALA A 33 4.42 12.16 -20.79
N ALA A 34 3.46 12.81 -21.44
CA ALA A 34 2.47 13.67 -20.80
C ALA A 34 1.43 12.86 -20.00
N GLY A 35 0.96 11.73 -20.53
CA GLY A 35 0.07 10.80 -19.82
C GLY A 35 0.76 10.08 -18.65
N GLY A 36 2.00 9.63 -18.85
CA GLY A 36 2.86 9.05 -17.82
C GLY A 36 3.29 10.08 -16.78
N GLY A 37 3.56 11.32 -17.19
CA GLY A 37 3.83 12.45 -16.33
C GLY A 37 2.62 12.87 -15.51
N TYR A 38 1.41 12.86 -16.08
CA TYR A 38 0.16 13.12 -15.36
C TYR A 38 -0.18 12.00 -14.36
N TYR A 39 0.01 10.74 -14.74
CA TYR A 39 -0.17 9.59 -13.84
C TYR A 39 0.88 9.59 -12.71
N ALA A 40 2.14 9.89 -13.02
CA ALA A 40 3.19 10.04 -12.01
C ALA A 40 2.96 11.27 -11.13
N TYR A 41 2.48 12.39 -11.68
CA TYR A 41 2.16 13.60 -10.90
C TYR A 41 0.97 13.37 -9.96
N THR A 42 -0.07 12.70 -10.42
CA THR A 42 -1.21 12.34 -9.55
C THR A 42 -0.87 11.26 -8.53
N LYS A 43 0.06 10.33 -8.82
CA LYS A 43 0.46 9.26 -7.90
C LYS A 43 1.58 9.63 -6.93
N TYR A 44 2.51 10.51 -7.33
CA TYR A 44 3.68 10.91 -6.53
C TYR A 44 3.64 12.36 -6.04
N TYR A 45 2.90 13.27 -6.69
CA TYR A 45 2.90 14.71 -6.37
C TYR A 45 1.58 15.26 -5.81
N LYS A 46 0.43 14.60 -6.01
CA LYS A 46 -0.77 14.93 -5.21
C LYS A 46 -0.52 14.49 -3.78
N LYS A 47 -0.19 15.46 -2.91
CA LYS A 47 -0.31 15.28 -1.46
C LYS A 47 -1.79 15.09 -1.16
N GLU A 48 -2.24 13.85 -1.07
CA GLU A 48 -3.55 13.57 -0.48
C GLU A 48 -3.63 14.25 0.89
N PRO A 49 -4.78 14.84 1.24
CA PRO A 49 -4.94 15.46 2.54
C PRO A 49 -4.61 14.44 3.62
N LEU A 50 -3.83 14.86 4.62
CA LEU A 50 -3.44 14.02 5.75
C LEU A 50 -4.69 13.34 6.33
N ARG A 51 -4.67 12.00 6.33
CA ARG A 51 -5.74 11.22 6.92
C ARG A 51 -5.65 11.36 8.43
N THR A 52 -6.72 11.86 9.03
CA THR A 52 -6.79 12.18 10.47
C THR A 52 -7.79 11.30 11.21
N LYS A 53 -8.25 10.22 10.58
CA LYS A 53 -9.18 9.24 11.17
C LYS A 53 -8.79 7.84 10.73
N LEU A 54 -8.80 6.93 11.69
CA LEU A 54 -8.60 5.50 11.49
C LEU A 54 -9.96 4.79 11.54
N GLY A 55 -10.15 3.75 10.74
CA GLY A 55 -11.39 3.00 10.64
C GLY A 55 -11.49 1.87 11.67
N ALA A 56 -10.36 1.23 12.00
CA ALA A 56 -10.28 0.09 12.88
C ALA A 56 -10.09 0.46 14.36
N VAL A 57 -9.30 1.51 14.65
CA VAL A 57 -9.00 1.96 16.01
C VAL A 57 -9.40 3.42 16.19
N LYS A 58 -10.12 3.73 17.26
CA LYS A 58 -10.46 5.12 17.60
C LYS A 58 -9.22 5.84 18.11
N MET A 59 -8.72 6.78 17.33
CA MET A 59 -7.61 7.65 17.71
C MET A 59 -7.97 9.09 17.37
N LYS A 60 -7.59 10.03 18.25
CA LYS A 60 -7.88 11.45 18.04
C LYS A 60 -7.11 12.00 16.83
N PRO A 61 -7.69 12.91 16.04
CA PRO A 61 -7.03 13.53 14.88
C PRO A 61 -5.67 14.14 15.19
N GLU A 62 -5.51 14.76 16.36
CA GLU A 62 -4.28 15.44 16.76
C GLU A 62 -3.15 14.45 16.99
N ILE A 63 -3.46 13.25 17.49
CA ILE A 63 -2.49 12.18 17.72
C ILE A 63 -1.98 11.65 16.38
N ILE A 64 -2.88 11.41 15.41
CA ILE A 64 -2.51 10.92 14.08
C ILE A 64 -1.61 11.95 13.37
N ARG A 65 -1.96 13.24 13.45
CA ARG A 65 -1.15 14.32 12.92
C ARG A 65 0.21 14.42 13.63
N PHE A 66 0.24 14.26 14.95
CA PHE A 66 1.48 14.22 15.73
C PHE A 66 2.44 13.11 15.28
N VAL A 67 1.93 11.92 14.91
CA VAL A 67 2.79 10.85 14.38
C VAL A 67 3.51 11.31 13.11
N HIS A 68 2.78 11.92 12.18
CA HIS A 68 3.33 12.41 10.93
C HIS A 68 4.34 13.55 11.17
N ASP A 69 3.95 14.56 11.95
CA ASP A 69 4.71 15.81 12.07
C ASP A 69 5.90 15.73 13.03
N ALA A 70 5.78 14.97 14.12
CA ALA A 70 6.74 15.02 15.23
C ALA A 70 7.42 13.69 15.55
N VAL A 71 6.87 12.55 15.09
CA VAL A 71 7.44 11.23 15.39
C VAL A 71 8.20 10.66 14.19
N SER A 72 7.48 10.31 13.11
CA SER A 72 8.05 9.71 11.91
C SER A 72 6.97 9.59 10.81
N PRO A 73 7.20 10.15 9.60
CA PRO A 73 6.32 9.93 8.46
C PRO A 73 6.17 8.44 8.10
N ALA A 74 7.23 7.64 8.25
CA ALA A 74 7.17 6.21 7.99
C ALA A 74 6.27 5.47 9.01
N LEU A 75 6.28 5.90 10.27
CA LEU A 75 5.38 5.35 11.29
C LEU A 75 3.92 5.69 10.96
N TYR A 76 3.66 6.94 10.54
CA TYR A 76 2.34 7.37 10.08
C TYR A 76 1.85 6.52 8.90
N HIS A 77 2.66 6.31 7.86
CA HIS A 77 2.26 5.49 6.72
C HIS A 77 1.99 4.03 7.10
N ASN A 78 2.81 3.44 7.98
CA ASN A 78 2.56 2.08 8.47
C ASN A 78 1.27 1.99 9.31
N LEU A 79 0.95 3.05 10.08
CA LEU A 79 -0.28 3.13 10.86
C LEU A 79 -1.52 3.15 9.95
N ILE A 80 -1.53 4.02 8.92
CA ILE A 80 -2.62 4.08 7.95
C ILE A 80 -2.75 2.76 7.18
N THR A 81 -1.63 2.20 6.71
CA THR A 81 -1.63 0.95 5.94
C THR A 81 -2.19 -0.21 6.76
N LEU A 82 -1.81 -0.33 8.04
CA LEU A 82 -2.31 -1.37 8.91
C LEU A 82 -3.82 -1.21 9.18
N ASP A 83 -4.27 0.02 9.38
CA ASP A 83 -5.70 0.33 9.53
C ASP A 83 -6.51 -0.10 8.30
N ASP A 84 -6.03 0.23 7.10
CA ASP A 84 -6.68 -0.17 5.84
C ASP A 84 -6.75 -1.68 5.68
N ILE A 85 -5.67 -2.39 6.04
CA ILE A 85 -5.66 -3.85 6.02
C ILE A 85 -6.72 -4.41 6.98
N VAL A 86 -6.78 -3.89 8.21
CA VAL A 86 -7.76 -4.37 9.20
C VAL A 86 -9.20 -4.10 8.75
N VAL A 87 -9.48 -2.93 8.17
CA VAL A 87 -10.80 -2.61 7.60
C VAL A 87 -11.14 -3.56 6.44
N MET A 88 -10.19 -3.83 5.55
CA MET A 88 -10.37 -4.77 4.44
C MET A 88 -10.64 -6.20 4.93
N MET A 89 -9.94 -6.65 5.98
CA MET A 89 -10.17 -7.97 6.57
C MET A 89 -11.56 -8.08 7.20
N ASN A 90 -12.06 -7.02 7.84
CA ASN A 90 -13.43 -7.00 8.37
C ASN A 90 -14.48 -7.18 7.26
N LYS A 91 -14.30 -6.49 6.11
CA LYS A 91 -15.17 -6.66 4.94
C LYS A 91 -15.14 -8.10 4.42
N GLU A 92 -13.95 -8.70 4.35
CA GLU A 92 -13.79 -10.08 3.89
C GLU A 92 -14.39 -11.09 4.86
N MET A 93 -14.23 -10.90 6.17
CA MET A 93 -14.88 -11.73 7.18
C MET A 93 -16.41 -11.68 7.03
N ASP A 94 -16.97 -10.50 6.78
CA ASP A 94 -18.41 -10.36 6.56
C ASP A 94 -18.87 -10.98 5.23
N ARG A 95 -18.03 -10.98 4.20
CA ARG A 95 -18.26 -11.71 2.95
C ARG A 95 -18.32 -13.22 3.20
N LEU A 96 -17.32 -13.78 3.88
CA LEU A 96 -17.28 -15.21 4.23
C LEU A 96 -18.47 -15.63 5.09
N LYS A 97 -18.88 -14.80 6.07
CA LYS A 97 -20.10 -15.04 6.85
C LYS A 97 -21.37 -15.10 6.00
N ARG A 98 -21.49 -14.25 4.98
CA ARG A 98 -22.64 -14.27 4.06
C ARG A 98 -22.65 -15.55 3.22
N ILE A 99 -21.49 -15.97 2.70
CA ILE A 99 -21.36 -17.20 1.92
C ILE A 99 -21.68 -18.43 2.79
N ALA A 100 -21.18 -18.48 4.03
CA ALA A 100 -21.47 -19.57 4.97
C ALA A 100 -22.96 -19.70 5.31
N LYS A 101 -23.71 -18.59 5.28
CA LYS A 101 -25.18 -18.59 5.43
C LYS A 101 -25.90 -19.09 4.18
N GLN A 102 -25.39 -18.79 2.99
CA GLN A 102 -25.98 -19.21 1.72
C GLN A 102 -25.71 -20.68 1.39
N PHE A 103 -24.54 -21.19 1.79
CA PHE A 103 -24.09 -22.55 1.48
C PHE A 103 -23.67 -23.30 2.75
N PRO A 104 -24.62 -23.65 3.64
CA PRO A 104 -24.31 -24.26 4.94
C PRO A 104 -23.59 -25.61 4.81
N ASP A 105 -23.85 -26.36 3.75
CA ASP A 105 -23.23 -27.68 3.51
C ASP A 105 -21.77 -27.57 3.04
N GLN A 106 -21.32 -26.39 2.63
CA GLN A 106 -19.96 -26.13 2.11
C GLN A 106 -19.02 -25.52 3.15
N ARG A 107 -19.37 -25.63 4.44
CA ARG A 107 -18.55 -25.10 5.56
C ARG A 107 -17.11 -25.60 5.57
N GLY A 108 -16.86 -26.84 5.13
CA GLY A 108 -15.50 -27.39 5.04
C GLY A 108 -14.54 -26.57 4.17
N ILE A 109 -15.05 -25.75 3.24
CA ILE A 109 -14.26 -24.85 2.40
C ILE A 109 -14.08 -23.48 3.07
N ILE A 110 -15.12 -22.99 3.75
CA ILE A 110 -15.20 -21.61 4.26
C ILE A 110 -14.56 -21.48 5.63
N ASP A 111 -14.70 -22.49 6.49
CA ASP A 111 -14.27 -22.44 7.89
C ASP A 111 -12.74 -22.29 8.03
N PRO A 112 -11.89 -23.03 7.29
CA PRO A 112 -10.44 -22.84 7.38
C PRO A 112 -9.98 -21.44 6.97
N GLN A 113 -10.61 -20.88 5.92
CA GLN A 113 -10.31 -19.51 5.46
C GLN A 113 -10.77 -18.48 6.49
N THR A 114 -11.97 -18.67 7.05
CA THR A 114 -12.53 -17.79 8.09
C THR A 114 -11.67 -17.81 9.34
N GLN A 115 -11.18 -18.98 9.76
CA GLN A 115 -10.30 -19.12 10.91
C GLN A 115 -8.96 -18.40 10.67
N SER A 116 -8.28 -18.70 9.56
CA SER A 116 -7.00 -18.06 9.21
C SER A 116 -7.12 -16.54 9.15
N LEU A 117 -8.20 -16.04 8.54
CA LEU A 117 -8.49 -14.61 8.46
C LEU A 117 -8.75 -13.98 9.82
N THR A 118 -9.51 -14.66 10.69
CA THR A 118 -9.84 -14.18 12.04
C THR A 118 -8.59 -14.08 12.92
N GLU A 119 -7.71 -15.08 12.86
CA GLU A 119 -6.46 -15.09 13.62
C GLU A 119 -5.51 -13.98 13.16
N ALA A 120 -5.34 -13.81 11.83
CA ALA A 120 -4.54 -12.74 11.27
C ALA A 120 -5.12 -11.36 11.65
N HIS A 121 -6.44 -11.19 11.56
CA HIS A 121 -7.12 -9.96 11.94
C HIS A 121 -6.85 -9.63 13.41
N ALA A 122 -6.98 -10.60 14.32
CA ALA A 122 -6.72 -10.41 15.73
C ALA A 122 -5.27 -9.97 16.00
N ARG A 123 -4.29 -10.58 15.32
CA ARG A 123 -2.87 -10.19 15.44
C ARG A 123 -2.61 -8.76 14.98
N LEU A 124 -3.14 -8.38 13.81
CA LEU A 124 -2.97 -7.05 13.25
C LEU A 124 -3.69 -5.96 14.06
N ALA A 125 -4.93 -6.22 14.47
CA ALA A 125 -5.72 -5.31 15.31
C ALA A 125 -5.05 -5.10 16.69
N LYS A 126 -4.48 -6.16 17.27
CA LYS A 126 -3.71 -6.07 18.51
C LYS A 126 -2.47 -5.19 18.34
N SER A 127 -1.67 -5.42 17.29
CA SER A 127 -0.49 -4.59 17.00
C SER A 127 -0.85 -3.12 16.78
N LEU A 128 -1.97 -2.85 16.09
CA LEU A 128 -2.46 -1.49 15.85
C LEU A 128 -2.87 -0.81 17.16
N THR A 129 -3.62 -1.51 18.02
CA THR A 129 -4.10 -1.01 19.31
C THR A 129 -2.94 -0.73 20.28
N GLU A 130 -2.00 -1.68 20.43
CA GLU A 130 -0.84 -1.52 21.30
C GLU A 130 0.09 -0.39 20.84
N THR A 131 0.30 -0.26 19.54
CA THR A 131 1.09 0.84 18.98
C THR A 131 0.37 2.17 19.17
N GLY A 132 -0.95 2.20 18.97
CA GLY A 132 -1.77 3.39 19.19
C GLY A 132 -1.69 3.91 20.64
N ALA A 133 -1.80 3.03 21.62
CA ALA A 133 -1.66 3.38 23.03
C ALA A 133 -0.26 3.94 23.36
N GLN A 134 0.80 3.37 22.76
CA GLN A 134 2.16 3.89 22.92
C GLN A 134 2.32 5.28 22.30
N ILE A 135 1.77 5.50 21.10
CA ILE A 135 1.77 6.80 20.43
C ILE A 135 1.01 7.84 21.27
N GLU A 136 -0.15 7.49 21.82
CA GLU A 136 -0.92 8.38 22.69
C GLU A 136 -0.12 8.78 23.94
N LYS A 137 0.55 7.81 24.59
CA LYS A 137 1.45 8.11 25.71
C LYS A 137 2.60 9.04 25.30
N MET A 138 3.17 8.87 24.11
CA MET A 138 4.20 9.76 23.58
C MET A 138 3.66 11.17 23.33
N PHE A 139 2.46 11.28 22.78
CA PHE A 139 1.78 12.55 22.54
C PHE A 139 1.52 13.31 23.84
N VAL A 140 0.96 12.63 24.86
CA VAL A 140 0.73 13.23 26.18
C VAL A 140 2.05 13.66 26.83
N SER A 141 3.10 12.84 26.75
CA SER A 141 4.43 13.21 27.28
C SER A 141 4.95 14.47 26.60
N TRP A 142 4.81 14.56 25.27
CA TRP A 142 5.26 15.69 24.48
C TRP A 142 4.50 16.99 24.77
N LEU A 143 3.20 16.90 25.12
CA LEU A 143 2.41 18.04 25.56
C LEU A 143 2.85 18.56 26.93
N VAL A 144 3.24 17.66 27.84
CA VAL A 144 3.67 18.02 29.21
C VAL A 144 5.10 18.58 29.21
N ASP A 145 6.03 17.89 28.55
CA ASP A 145 7.44 18.27 28.50
C ASP A 145 8.03 17.96 27.13
N ARG A 146 8.00 18.97 26.27
CA ARG A 146 8.47 18.86 24.89
C ARG A 146 9.97 18.54 24.82
N LYS A 147 10.79 19.16 25.67
CA LYS A 147 12.25 19.05 25.59
C LYS A 147 12.71 17.64 25.92
N ASN A 148 12.21 17.08 27.03
CA ASN A 148 12.60 15.73 27.45
C ASN A 148 11.93 14.64 26.60
N SER A 149 10.75 14.91 26.03
CA SER A 149 10.05 13.95 25.19
C SER A 149 10.73 13.70 23.84
N ILE A 150 11.47 14.64 23.27
CA ILE A 150 12.16 14.45 21.98
C ILE A 150 13.16 13.28 22.04
N ALA A 151 13.93 13.16 23.13
CA ALA A 151 14.88 12.06 23.30
C ALA A 151 14.16 10.70 23.34
N LYS A 152 13.04 10.63 24.06
CA LYS A 152 12.18 9.45 24.16
C LYS A 152 11.52 9.10 22.83
N ILE A 153 11.07 10.10 22.08
CA ILE A 153 10.51 9.91 20.74
C ILE A 153 11.56 9.32 19.80
N ASN A 154 12.78 9.86 19.82
CA ASN A 154 13.84 9.38 18.96
C ASN A 154 14.28 7.94 19.28
N SER A 155 14.25 7.52 20.55
CA SER A 155 14.59 6.15 20.93
C SER A 155 13.49 5.13 20.60
N GLN A 156 12.22 5.54 20.62
CA GLN A 156 11.08 4.63 20.43
C GLN A 156 10.58 4.56 18.97
N LYS A 157 10.68 5.65 18.19
CA LYS A 157 10.10 5.73 16.84
C LYS A 157 10.53 4.59 15.91
N GLY A 158 11.81 4.20 15.97
CA GLY A 158 12.35 3.13 15.13
C GLY A 158 11.77 1.77 15.47
N THR A 159 11.57 1.50 16.76
CA THR A 159 10.96 0.25 17.25
C THR A 159 9.49 0.17 16.84
N LEU A 160 8.71 1.23 17.06
CA LEU A 160 7.30 1.28 16.64
C LEU A 160 7.15 1.13 15.12
N THR A 161 8.01 1.81 14.35
CA THR A 161 8.00 1.71 12.89
C THR A 161 8.25 0.28 12.43
N ARG A 162 9.24 -0.40 13.04
CA ARG A 162 9.55 -1.80 12.75
C ARG A 162 8.45 -2.76 13.19
N GLN A 163 7.83 -2.52 14.35
CA GLN A 163 6.72 -3.35 14.85
C GLN A 163 5.56 -3.37 13.85
N LEU A 164 5.10 -2.19 13.40
CA LEU A 164 4.02 -2.13 12.41
C LEU A 164 4.44 -2.70 11.06
N ALA A 165 5.67 -2.41 10.59
CA ALA A 165 6.15 -2.96 9.33
C ALA A 165 6.23 -4.50 9.35
N ASN A 166 6.67 -5.08 10.45
CA ASN A 166 6.75 -6.53 10.61
C ASN A 166 5.37 -7.18 10.72
N ALA A 167 4.42 -6.53 11.41
CA ALA A 167 3.03 -6.98 11.45
C ALA A 167 2.44 -7.02 10.03
N ILE A 168 2.61 -5.95 9.24
CA ILE A 168 2.15 -5.89 7.85
C ILE A 168 2.82 -6.99 7.00
N ARG A 169 4.13 -7.18 7.11
CA ARG A 169 4.86 -8.19 6.33
C ARG A 169 4.44 -9.61 6.70
N GLY A 170 4.20 -9.88 7.98
CA GLY A 170 3.83 -11.22 8.47
C GLY A 170 2.54 -11.76 7.85
N GLU A 171 1.64 -10.87 7.43
CA GLU A 171 0.34 -11.24 6.85
C GLU A 171 0.24 -10.92 5.34
N ASN A 172 1.36 -10.63 4.68
CA ASN A 172 1.38 -10.13 3.30
C ASN A 172 0.74 -11.10 2.29
N GLU A 173 0.94 -12.41 2.48
CA GLU A 173 0.36 -13.42 1.60
C GLU A 173 -1.18 -13.41 1.69
N LEU A 174 -1.71 -13.38 2.91
CA LEU A 174 -3.15 -13.34 3.16
C LEU A 174 -3.75 -12.02 2.64
N VAL A 175 -3.11 -10.89 2.90
CA VAL A 175 -3.53 -9.57 2.40
C VAL A 175 -3.52 -9.52 0.87
N SER A 176 -2.52 -10.10 0.22
CA SER A 176 -2.44 -10.19 -1.24
C SER A 176 -3.61 -10.97 -1.83
N ARG A 177 -3.96 -12.12 -1.23
CA ARG A 177 -5.11 -12.93 -1.65
C ARG A 177 -6.43 -12.15 -1.53
N ILE A 178 -6.62 -11.38 -0.46
CA ILE A 178 -7.83 -10.55 -0.29
C ILE A 178 -7.88 -9.44 -1.32
N ARG A 179 -6.75 -8.75 -1.58
CA ARG A 179 -6.69 -7.67 -2.59
C ARG A 179 -6.92 -8.16 -4.02
N ALA A 180 -6.54 -9.39 -4.32
CA ALA A 180 -6.82 -10.01 -5.61
C ALA A 180 -8.31 -10.34 -5.81
N ASN A 181 -9.11 -10.30 -4.75
CA ASN A 181 -10.55 -10.53 -4.82
C ASN A 181 -11.30 -9.20 -5.09
N PRO A 182 -12.00 -9.07 -6.23
CA PRO A 182 -12.69 -7.83 -6.60
C PRO A 182 -13.80 -7.42 -5.61
N ASP A 183 -14.41 -8.38 -4.91
CA ASP A 183 -15.47 -8.13 -3.94
C ASP A 183 -14.97 -7.52 -2.63
N SER A 184 -13.66 -7.63 -2.36
CA SER A 184 -13.01 -7.17 -1.12
C SER A 184 -12.28 -5.84 -1.30
N ALA A 185 -12.02 -5.43 -2.55
CA ALA A 185 -11.23 -4.26 -2.92
C ALA A 185 -12.03 -2.94 -3.00
N SER A 186 -13.36 -3.00 -2.87
CA SER A 186 -14.29 -1.85 -2.92
C SER A 186 -14.73 -1.39 -1.54
#